data_AF-B0EEL3-F1
#
_entry.id   AF-B0EEL3-F1
#
_cell.length_a   1.000
_cell.length_b   1.000
_cell.length_c   1.000
_cell.angle_alpha   90.00
_cell.angle_beta   90.00
_cell.angle_gamma   90.00
#
_symmetry.space_group_name_H-M   'P 1'
#
loop_
_entity.id
_entity.type
_entity.pdbx_description
1 polymer ?
#
loop_
_entity_poly.entity_id
_entity_poly.type
_entity_poly.pdbx_seq_one_letter_code
_entity_poly.pdbx_strand_id
1 'polypeptide(L)'
;MGRSLKTTKKIMSYHDLVEMIKKGAIVFEKEFKSIPTKESALKAYIKKLEKELNSMYVSLNFQIKIDSIEDQLNMIDNIIHIWSILLNILKEVDQMIIPHIFYKFIIMLVNRSEVQPHHLLVNNPYLKESNRNEFLIRAIDLRKLTYETFFCIGDILTSKQFTLFASMKLVLKPKKLSTESIEESQEKRKQKEEGPSPNKSIKISIKEYKDGKININEDSFEIENEGKEEDKI
;
A
#
# COMPACT_ATOMS: atom_id res chain seq x y z
N MET A 1 36.89 0.85 -21.18
CA MET A 1 36.16 -0.34 -21.68
C MET A 1 34.97 -0.60 -20.77
N GLY A 2 33.77 -0.15 -21.17
CA GLY A 2 32.55 -0.31 -20.38
C GLY A 2 32.00 -1.72 -20.48
N ARG A 3 31.94 -2.45 -19.37
CA ARG A 3 31.21 -3.73 -19.29
C ARG A 3 29.73 -3.43 -19.10
N SER A 4 28.99 -3.46 -20.20
CA SER A 4 27.54 -3.59 -20.19
C SER A 4 27.19 -4.97 -19.63
N LEU A 5 26.71 -5.01 -18.38
CA LEU A 5 26.02 -6.17 -17.81
C LEU A 5 24.65 -6.26 -18.50
N LYS A 6 24.62 -6.89 -19.68
CA LYS A 6 23.36 -7.39 -20.25
C LYS A 6 22.89 -8.53 -19.35
N THR A 7 21.97 -8.23 -18.45
CA THR A 7 21.14 -9.25 -17.79
C THR A 7 20.32 -9.93 -18.86
N THR A 8 20.85 -11.02 -19.41
CA THR A 8 20.12 -11.89 -20.33
C THR A 8 18.87 -12.36 -19.59
N LYS A 9 17.69 -11.86 -19.97
CA LYS A 9 16.40 -12.40 -19.49
C LYS A 9 16.39 -13.88 -19.84
N LYS A 10 16.64 -14.75 -18.86
CA LYS A 10 16.53 -16.19 -19.01
C LYS A 10 15.07 -16.48 -19.33
N ILE A 11 14.79 -16.88 -20.56
CA ILE A 11 13.46 -17.34 -20.96
C ILE A 11 13.30 -18.73 -20.34
N MET A 12 12.42 -18.87 -19.37
CA MET A 12 12.07 -20.16 -18.76
C MET A 12 10.84 -20.74 -19.47
N SER A 13 10.78 -22.07 -19.60
CA SER A 13 9.56 -22.73 -20.03
C SER A 13 8.47 -22.55 -18.98
N TYR A 14 7.21 -22.66 -19.40
CA TYR A 14 6.08 -22.51 -18.47
C TYR A 14 6.11 -23.57 -17.37
N HIS A 15 6.42 -24.81 -17.74
CA HIS A 15 6.46 -25.95 -16.83
C HIS A 15 7.51 -25.76 -15.72
N ASP A 16 8.73 -25.35 -16.06
CA ASP A 16 9.81 -25.11 -15.09
C ASP A 16 9.43 -24.01 -14.09
N LEU A 17 8.74 -22.97 -14.57
CA LEU A 17 8.31 -21.88 -13.70
C LEU A 17 7.15 -22.30 -12.80
N VAL A 18 6.17 -23.02 -13.33
CA VAL A 18 5.06 -23.58 -12.52
C VAL A 18 5.61 -24.48 -11.43
N GLU A 19 6.56 -25.34 -11.75
CA GLU A 19 7.20 -26.18 -10.74
C GLU A 19 7.89 -25.34 -9.66
N MET A 20 8.65 -24.33 -10.06
CA MET A 20 9.38 -23.47 -9.13
C MET A 20 8.39 -22.69 -8.24
N ILE A 21 7.31 -22.18 -8.81
CA ILE A 21 6.27 -21.45 -8.07
C ILE A 21 5.49 -22.39 -7.18
N LYS A 22 5.15 -23.60 -7.64
CA LYS A 22 4.46 -24.61 -6.83
C LYS A 22 5.32 -25.03 -5.62
N LYS A 23 6.61 -25.29 -5.84
CA LYS A 23 7.57 -25.57 -4.77
C LYS A 23 7.67 -24.38 -3.81
N GLY A 24 7.77 -23.16 -4.35
CA GLY A 24 7.76 -21.92 -3.58
C GLY A 24 6.49 -21.73 -2.75
N ALA A 25 5.32 -21.96 -3.33
CA ALA A 25 4.01 -21.84 -2.69
C ALA A 25 3.86 -22.84 -1.52
N ILE A 26 4.28 -24.09 -1.71
CA ILE A 26 4.26 -25.12 -0.65
C ILE A 26 5.16 -24.70 0.52
N VAL A 27 6.37 -24.20 0.23
CA VAL A 27 7.29 -23.72 1.27
C VAL A 27 6.70 -22.51 1.97
N PHE A 28 6.21 -21.53 1.19
CA PHE A 28 5.58 -20.31 1.69
C PHE A 28 4.43 -20.63 2.64
N GLU A 29 3.50 -21.50 2.23
CA GLU A 29 2.39 -21.92 3.07
C GLU A 29 2.86 -22.57 4.37
N LYS A 30 3.84 -23.49 4.32
CA LYS A 30 4.36 -24.13 5.54
C LYS A 30 4.97 -23.14 6.50
N GLU A 31 5.66 -22.13 5.99
CA GLU A 31 6.39 -21.14 6.78
C GLU A 31 5.48 -20.05 7.36
N PHE A 32 4.36 -19.77 6.70
CA PHE A 32 3.48 -18.64 7.03
C PHE A 32 2.06 -19.04 7.42
N LYS A 33 1.87 -20.30 7.84
CA LYS A 33 0.59 -20.84 8.33
C LYS A 33 0.09 -20.21 9.63
N SER A 34 0.99 -19.77 10.49
CA SER A 34 0.65 -19.20 11.80
C SER A 34 1.58 -18.05 12.14
N ILE A 35 1.00 -16.89 12.41
CA ILE A 35 1.75 -15.70 12.75
C ILE A 35 2.14 -15.76 14.24
N PRO A 36 3.43 -15.61 14.58
CA PRO A 36 3.87 -15.68 15.96
C PRO A 36 3.37 -14.47 16.76
N THR A 37 2.94 -14.72 17.99
CA THR A 37 2.43 -13.68 18.91
C THR A 37 3.53 -12.98 19.71
N LYS A 38 4.71 -13.60 19.87
CA LYS A 38 5.84 -13.02 20.61
C LYS A 38 6.63 -12.05 19.72
N GLU A 39 6.89 -10.85 20.22
CA GLU A 39 7.58 -9.79 19.46
C GLU A 39 8.95 -10.20 18.90
N SER A 40 9.76 -10.93 19.68
CA SER A 40 11.06 -11.43 19.24
C SER A 40 10.96 -12.44 18.09
N ALA A 41 9.96 -13.33 18.14
CA ALA A 41 9.67 -14.29 17.08
C ALA A 41 9.09 -13.59 15.84
N LEU A 42 8.29 -12.53 16.03
CA LEU A 42 7.71 -11.74 14.96
C LEU A 42 8.77 -11.00 14.13
N LYS A 43 9.81 -10.44 14.77
CA LYS A 43 10.95 -9.83 14.07
C LYS A 43 11.70 -10.84 13.20
N ALA A 44 11.94 -12.04 13.72
CA ALA A 44 12.58 -13.12 12.96
C ALA A 44 11.71 -13.60 11.79
N TYR A 45 10.40 -13.74 12.03
CA TYR A 45 9.39 -14.08 11.04
C TYR A 45 9.36 -13.08 9.88
N ILE A 46 9.36 -11.78 10.18
CA ILE A 46 9.35 -10.70 9.17
C ILE A 46 10.61 -10.72 8.32
N LYS A 47 11.79 -10.94 8.92
CA LYS A 47 13.04 -11.05 8.18
C LYS A 47 13.06 -12.26 7.25
N LYS A 48 12.46 -13.38 7.70
CA LYS A 48 12.29 -14.57 6.87
C LYS A 48 11.32 -14.31 5.73
N LEU A 49 10.19 -13.67 6.01
CA LEU A 49 9.20 -13.24 5.03
C LEU A 49 9.82 -12.36 3.94
N GLU A 50 10.61 -11.35 4.31
CA GLU A 50 11.32 -10.50 3.35
C GLU A 50 12.23 -11.30 2.41
N LYS A 51 12.97 -12.28 2.93
CA LYS A 51 13.86 -13.13 2.13
C LYS A 51 13.08 -14.01 1.13
N GLU A 52 12.03 -14.67 1.59
CA GLU A 52 11.21 -15.54 0.74
C GLU A 52 10.46 -14.74 -0.34
N LEU A 53 9.92 -13.57 0.01
CA LEU A 53 9.25 -12.70 -0.95
C LEU A 53 10.19 -12.15 -2.02
N ASN A 54 11.42 -11.80 -1.66
CA ASN A 54 12.42 -11.40 -2.67
C ASN A 54 12.72 -12.54 -3.65
N SER A 55 12.87 -13.77 -3.15
CA SER A 55 13.10 -14.95 -3.99
C SER A 55 11.94 -15.21 -4.96
N MET A 56 10.71 -15.16 -4.45
CA MET A 56 9.52 -15.32 -5.28
C MET A 56 9.32 -14.15 -6.25
N TYR A 57 9.63 -12.92 -5.84
CA TYR A 57 9.52 -11.73 -6.69
C TYR A 57 10.39 -11.89 -7.93
N VAL A 58 11.64 -12.28 -7.75
CA VAL A 58 12.58 -12.55 -8.85
C VAL A 58 12.05 -13.65 -9.77
N SER A 59 11.56 -14.74 -9.17
CA SER A 59 11.01 -15.89 -9.88
C SER A 59 9.80 -15.52 -10.75
N LEU A 60 8.89 -14.72 -10.22
CA LEU A 60 7.68 -14.30 -10.92
C LEU A 60 7.96 -13.22 -11.97
N ASN A 61 9.06 -12.47 -11.88
CA ASN A 61 9.34 -11.38 -12.81
C ASN A 61 9.87 -11.84 -14.19
N PHE A 62 10.05 -13.15 -14.40
CA PHE A 62 10.40 -13.69 -15.72
C PHE A 62 9.19 -13.67 -16.66
N GLN A 63 9.43 -13.31 -17.92
CA GLN A 63 8.44 -13.31 -19.00
C GLN A 63 8.39 -14.70 -19.64
N ILE A 64 7.20 -15.23 -19.86
CA ILE A 64 6.99 -16.66 -20.10
C ILE A 64 6.18 -16.86 -21.37
N LYS A 65 6.44 -17.98 -22.06
CA LYS A 65 5.60 -18.50 -23.14
C LYS A 65 4.71 -19.61 -22.57
N ILE A 66 3.40 -19.51 -22.74
CA ILE A 66 2.45 -20.51 -22.24
C ILE A 66 2.49 -21.72 -23.18
N ASP A 67 2.70 -22.92 -22.63
CA ASP A 67 2.87 -24.14 -23.43
C ASP A 67 1.64 -25.08 -23.32
N SER A 68 0.85 -25.02 -22.24
CA SER A 68 -0.36 -25.84 -22.05
C SER A 68 -1.46 -25.16 -21.21
N ILE A 69 -2.71 -25.62 -21.35
CA ILE A 69 -3.86 -25.19 -20.52
C ILE A 69 -3.67 -25.59 -19.07
N GLU A 70 -3.25 -26.84 -18.84
CA GLU A 70 -3.11 -27.40 -17.50
C GLU A 70 -2.08 -26.63 -16.68
N ASP A 71 -0.94 -26.31 -17.29
CA ASP A 71 0.04 -25.49 -16.62
C ASP A 71 -0.55 -24.10 -16.34
N GLN A 72 -1.26 -23.49 -17.29
CA GLN A 72 -1.88 -22.18 -17.11
C GLN A 72 -2.80 -22.13 -15.88
N LEU A 73 -3.68 -23.13 -15.74
CA LEU A 73 -4.57 -23.25 -14.60
C LEU A 73 -3.81 -23.48 -13.29
N ASN A 74 -2.79 -24.35 -13.30
CA ASN A 74 -1.95 -24.61 -12.13
C ASN A 74 -1.21 -23.35 -11.64
N MET A 75 -0.70 -22.53 -12.56
CA MET A 75 -0.07 -21.27 -12.23
C MET A 75 -1.05 -20.31 -11.56
N ILE A 76 -2.25 -20.17 -12.13
CA ILE A 76 -3.30 -19.30 -11.58
C ILE A 76 -3.67 -19.74 -10.17
N ASP A 77 -3.84 -21.05 -9.96
CA ASP A 77 -4.15 -21.61 -8.64
C ASP A 77 -3.04 -21.32 -7.62
N ASN A 78 -1.77 -21.45 -8.02
CA ASN A 78 -0.66 -21.09 -7.15
C ASN A 78 -0.60 -19.58 -6.85
N ILE A 79 -0.91 -18.73 -7.83
CA ILE A 79 -0.95 -17.27 -7.63
C ILE A 79 -2.09 -16.90 -6.65
N ILE A 80 -3.29 -17.46 -6.85
CA ILE A 80 -4.45 -17.29 -5.96
C ILE A 80 -4.05 -17.68 -4.53
N HIS A 81 -3.39 -18.84 -4.37
CA HIS A 81 -2.98 -19.34 -3.06
C HIS A 81 -1.96 -18.43 -2.36
N ILE A 82 -0.88 -18.04 -3.07
CA ILE A 82 0.13 -17.12 -2.54
C ILE A 82 -0.51 -15.78 -2.16
N TRP A 83 -1.38 -15.25 -3.02
CA TRP A 83 -2.07 -13.98 -2.78
C TRP A 83 -2.98 -14.06 -1.54
N SER A 84 -3.72 -15.16 -1.37
CA SER A 84 -4.57 -15.39 -0.19
C SER A 84 -3.75 -15.37 1.11
N ILE A 85 -2.61 -16.07 1.16
CA ILE A 85 -1.73 -16.08 2.33
C ILE A 85 -1.19 -14.67 2.63
N LEU A 86 -0.82 -13.92 1.58
CA LEU A 86 -0.37 -12.53 1.75
C LEU A 86 -1.48 -11.65 2.32
N LEU A 87 -2.72 -11.80 1.88
CA LEU A 87 -3.83 -11.04 2.47
C LEU A 87 -4.05 -11.40 3.94
N ASN A 88 -3.89 -12.66 4.33
CA ASN A 88 -3.99 -13.05 5.73
C ASN A 88 -2.87 -12.41 6.57
N ILE A 89 -1.62 -12.44 6.10
CA ILE A 89 -0.50 -11.75 6.77
C ILE A 89 -0.78 -10.25 6.88
N LEU A 90 -1.32 -9.65 5.81
CA LEU A 90 -1.64 -8.23 5.79
C LEU A 90 -2.75 -7.88 6.79
N LYS A 91 -3.70 -8.78 7.09
CA LYS A 91 -4.75 -8.52 8.09
C LYS A 91 -4.27 -8.68 9.53
N GLU A 92 -3.35 -9.61 9.76
CA GLU A 92 -2.96 -10.04 11.10
C GLU A 92 -1.68 -9.36 11.63
N VAL A 93 -0.79 -8.90 10.74
CA VAL A 93 0.48 -8.27 11.13
C VAL A 93 0.38 -6.75 11.08
N ASP A 94 0.99 -6.10 12.07
CA ASP A 94 1.12 -4.65 12.08
C ASP A 94 1.86 -4.15 10.83
N GLN A 95 1.24 -3.19 10.13
CA GLN A 95 1.72 -2.62 8.88
C GLN A 95 3.04 -1.85 9.01
N MET A 96 3.39 -1.42 10.21
CA MET A 96 4.63 -0.70 10.50
C MET A 96 5.86 -1.60 10.45
N ILE A 97 5.69 -2.91 10.63
CA ILE A 97 6.78 -3.89 10.66
C ILE A 97 6.83 -4.73 9.38
N ILE A 98 5.78 -4.74 8.56
CA ILE A 98 5.76 -5.43 7.26
C ILE A 98 6.80 -4.83 6.31
N PRO A 99 7.65 -5.65 5.67
CA PRO A 99 8.74 -5.16 4.83
C PRO A 99 8.19 -4.59 3.50
N HIS A 100 8.84 -3.55 2.96
CA HIS A 100 8.36 -2.88 1.74
C HIS A 100 8.22 -3.82 0.52
N ILE A 101 9.04 -4.88 0.44
CA ILE A 101 8.93 -5.88 -0.63
C ILE A 101 7.54 -6.54 -0.67
N PHE A 102 6.86 -6.63 0.47
CA PHE A 102 5.52 -7.19 0.60
C PHE A 102 4.51 -6.46 -0.28
N TYR A 103 4.44 -5.14 -0.16
CA TYR A 103 3.54 -4.32 -0.96
C TYR A 103 3.92 -4.33 -2.44
N LYS A 104 5.22 -4.31 -2.76
CA LYS A 104 5.70 -4.47 -4.15
C LYS A 104 5.24 -5.80 -4.74
N PHE A 105 5.28 -6.86 -3.96
CA PHE A 105 4.88 -8.19 -4.39
C PHE A 105 3.37 -8.28 -4.63
N ILE A 106 2.54 -7.74 -3.73
CA ILE A 106 1.08 -7.65 -3.95
C ILE A 106 0.77 -6.85 -5.22
N ILE A 107 1.39 -5.69 -5.41
CA ILE A 107 1.21 -4.86 -6.61
C ILE A 107 1.60 -5.65 -7.86
N MET A 108 2.72 -6.37 -7.81
CA MET A 108 3.15 -7.22 -8.92
C MET A 108 2.10 -8.29 -9.23
N LEU A 109 1.58 -9.02 -8.23
CA LEU A 109 0.56 -10.05 -8.41
C LEU A 109 -0.72 -9.49 -9.06
N VAL A 110 -1.21 -8.35 -8.56
CA VAL A 110 -2.41 -7.68 -9.12
C VAL A 110 -2.20 -7.32 -10.58
N ASN A 111 -1.01 -6.84 -10.95
CA ASN A 111 -0.73 -6.36 -12.31
C ASN A 111 -0.27 -7.44 -13.29
N ARG A 112 -0.18 -8.71 -12.87
CA ARG A 112 0.21 -9.81 -13.75
C ARG A 112 -0.82 -10.02 -14.85
N SER A 113 -0.38 -10.07 -16.10
CA SER A 113 -1.29 -10.26 -17.24
C SER A 113 -2.06 -11.57 -17.15
N GLU A 114 -1.50 -12.64 -16.61
CA GLU A 114 -2.15 -13.97 -16.55
C GLU A 114 -3.38 -14.02 -15.65
N VAL A 115 -3.46 -13.12 -14.66
CA VAL A 115 -4.60 -13.04 -13.73
C VAL A 115 -5.53 -11.87 -14.04
N GLN A 116 -5.20 -11.07 -15.05
CA GLN A 116 -6.06 -9.98 -15.50
C GLN A 116 -7.29 -10.56 -16.21
N PRO A 117 -8.53 -10.17 -15.83
CA PRO A 117 -9.75 -10.77 -16.36
C PRO A 117 -9.85 -10.74 -17.90
N HIS A 118 -9.36 -9.67 -18.53
CA HIS A 118 -9.37 -9.54 -19.99
C HIS A 118 -8.42 -10.51 -20.69
N HIS A 119 -7.26 -10.82 -20.10
CA HIS A 119 -6.35 -11.85 -20.64
C HIS A 119 -6.80 -13.26 -20.32
N LEU A 120 -7.53 -13.46 -19.21
CA LEU A 120 -7.98 -14.76 -18.75
C LEU A 120 -9.23 -15.27 -19.50
N LEU A 121 -10.20 -14.37 -19.76
CA LEU A 121 -11.53 -14.73 -20.28
C LEU A 121 -11.84 -14.18 -21.67
N VAL A 122 -11.17 -13.12 -22.14
CA VAL A 122 -11.49 -12.46 -23.42
C VAL A 122 -10.42 -12.79 -24.46
N ASN A 123 -9.16 -12.56 -24.11
CA ASN A 123 -8.03 -12.66 -25.04
C ASN A 123 -7.22 -13.95 -24.84
N ASN A 124 -7.75 -14.94 -24.11
CA ASN A 124 -7.04 -16.18 -23.85
C ASN A 124 -7.11 -17.11 -25.07
N PRO A 125 -5.99 -17.34 -25.79
CA PRO A 125 -5.99 -18.21 -26.96
C PRO A 125 -6.27 -19.69 -26.62
N TYR A 126 -6.16 -20.06 -25.35
CA TYR A 126 -6.40 -21.41 -24.84
C TYR A 126 -7.83 -21.63 -24.34
N LEU A 127 -8.67 -20.58 -24.30
CA LEU A 127 -10.06 -20.68 -23.89
C LEU A 127 -10.90 -21.39 -24.96
N LYS A 128 -11.51 -22.51 -24.59
CA LYS A 128 -12.38 -23.34 -25.42
C LYS A 128 -13.65 -23.67 -24.62
N GLU A 129 -14.72 -24.06 -25.31
CA GLU A 129 -15.99 -24.48 -24.66
C GLU A 129 -15.75 -25.52 -23.55
N SER A 130 -14.82 -26.46 -23.79
CA SER A 130 -14.52 -27.58 -22.89
C SER A 130 -13.83 -27.21 -21.58
N ASN A 131 -13.13 -26.06 -21.51
CA ASN A 131 -12.40 -25.61 -20.31
C ASN A 131 -12.91 -24.26 -19.77
N ARG A 132 -13.94 -23.69 -20.40
CA ARG A 132 -14.50 -22.39 -20.05
C ARG A 132 -14.91 -22.29 -18.58
N ASN A 133 -15.54 -23.33 -18.05
CA ASN A 133 -15.98 -23.36 -16.66
C ASN A 133 -14.79 -23.29 -15.68
N GLU A 134 -13.68 -23.94 -15.99
CA GLU A 134 -12.48 -23.93 -15.13
C GLU A 134 -11.86 -22.54 -15.04
N PHE A 135 -11.80 -21.83 -16.17
CA PHE A 135 -11.34 -20.45 -16.23
C PHE A 135 -12.30 -19.48 -15.53
N LEU A 136 -13.62 -19.69 -15.64
CA LEU A 136 -14.62 -18.86 -14.98
C LEU A 136 -14.54 -18.95 -13.44
N ILE A 137 -14.37 -20.16 -12.90
CA ILE A 137 -14.20 -20.37 -11.45
C ILE A 137 -13.02 -19.53 -10.94
N ARG A 138 -11.85 -19.66 -11.60
CA ARG A 138 -10.64 -18.92 -11.22
C ARG A 138 -10.77 -17.41 -11.40
N ALA A 139 -11.47 -16.97 -12.44
CA ALA A 139 -11.77 -15.55 -12.63
C ALA A 139 -12.65 -14.97 -11.50
N ILE A 140 -13.61 -15.75 -11.00
CA ILE A 140 -14.43 -15.37 -9.84
C ILE A 140 -13.57 -15.28 -8.57
N ASP A 141 -12.68 -16.24 -8.35
CA ASP A 141 -11.82 -16.23 -7.17
C ASP A 141 -10.79 -15.09 -7.20
N LEU A 142 -10.20 -14.81 -8.36
CA LEU A 142 -9.35 -13.63 -8.56
C LEU A 142 -10.11 -12.32 -8.34
N ARG A 143 -11.38 -12.24 -8.77
CA ARG A 143 -12.23 -11.07 -8.54
C ARG A 143 -12.47 -10.87 -7.03
N LYS A 144 -12.78 -11.95 -6.30
CA LYS A 144 -12.94 -11.88 -4.82
C LYS A 144 -11.65 -11.40 -4.15
N LEU A 145 -10.51 -12.01 -4.48
CA LEU A 145 -9.20 -11.63 -3.95
C LEU A 145 -8.87 -10.15 -4.24
N THR A 146 -9.21 -9.67 -5.43
CA THR A 146 -8.97 -8.26 -5.80
C THR A 146 -9.79 -7.32 -4.93
N TYR A 147 -11.09 -7.60 -4.73
CA TYR A 147 -11.92 -6.78 -3.83
C TYR A 147 -11.44 -6.85 -2.39
N GLU A 148 -11.12 -8.04 -1.90
CA GLU A 148 -10.62 -8.24 -0.55
C GLU A 148 -9.30 -7.51 -0.32
N THR A 149 -8.41 -7.49 -1.32
CA THR A 149 -7.19 -6.69 -1.32
C THR A 149 -7.52 -5.21 -1.23
N PHE A 150 -8.45 -4.72 -2.04
CA PHE A 150 -8.85 -3.32 -2.06
C PHE A 150 -9.40 -2.87 -0.69
N PHE A 151 -10.32 -3.65 -0.10
CA PHE A 151 -10.87 -3.34 1.22
C PHE A 151 -9.81 -3.41 2.32
N CYS A 152 -8.99 -4.46 2.32
CA CYS A 152 -7.93 -4.62 3.33
C CYS A 152 -6.92 -3.46 3.28
N ILE A 153 -6.48 -3.05 2.08
CA ILE A 153 -5.60 -1.89 1.92
C ILE A 153 -6.32 -0.60 2.33
N GLY A 154 -7.60 -0.44 1.99
CA GLY A 154 -8.43 0.70 2.40
C GLY A 154 -8.51 0.86 3.92
N ASP A 155 -8.76 -0.23 4.62
CA ASP A 155 -8.80 -0.28 6.09
C ASP A 155 -7.44 0.10 6.70
N ILE A 156 -6.36 -0.41 6.11
CA ILE A 156 -4.99 -0.09 6.53
C ILE A 156 -4.66 1.39 6.34
N LEU A 157 -4.99 1.95 5.18
CA LEU A 157 -4.74 3.37 4.89
C LEU A 157 -5.53 4.26 5.84
N THR A 158 -6.78 3.91 6.10
CA THR A 158 -7.66 4.64 7.01
C THR A 158 -7.15 4.55 8.46
N SER A 159 -6.71 3.37 8.89
CA SER A 159 -6.07 3.17 10.21
C SER A 159 -4.78 3.98 10.37
N LYS A 160 -3.94 4.03 9.32
CA LYS A 160 -2.73 4.86 9.29
C LYS A 160 -3.08 6.35 9.36
N GLN A 161 -4.12 6.78 8.65
CA GLN A 161 -4.60 8.16 8.68
C GLN A 161 -5.10 8.55 10.07
N PHE A 162 -5.86 7.68 10.75
CA PHE A 162 -6.28 7.92 12.14
C PHE A 162 -5.09 7.97 13.11
N THR A 163 -4.10 7.10 12.93
CA THR A 163 -2.87 7.11 13.75
C THR A 163 -2.11 8.42 13.55
N LEU A 164 -2.00 8.88 12.31
CA LEU A 164 -1.40 10.18 11.99
C LEU A 164 -2.16 11.31 12.68
N PHE A 165 -3.49 11.37 12.55
CA PHE A 165 -4.32 12.38 13.22
C PHE A 165 -4.19 12.33 14.75
N ALA A 166 -4.15 11.14 15.35
CA ALA A 166 -3.94 10.97 16.79
C ALA A 166 -2.55 11.43 17.25
N SER A 167 -1.53 11.34 16.38
CA SER A 167 -0.16 11.78 16.68
C SER A 167 0.02 13.31 16.59
N MET A 168 -0.94 14.03 16.00
CA MET A 168 -0.88 15.48 15.83
C MET A 168 -1.22 16.17 17.14
N LYS A 169 -0.27 16.94 17.67
CA LYS A 169 -0.52 17.82 18.83
C LYS A 169 -1.06 19.15 18.33
N LEU A 170 -2.32 19.46 18.63
CA LEU A 170 -2.85 20.81 18.44
C LEU A 170 -2.20 21.77 19.43
N VAL A 171 -1.24 22.57 18.95
CA VAL A 171 -0.68 23.67 19.73
C VAL A 171 -1.53 24.90 19.46
N LEU A 172 -2.56 25.11 20.29
CA LEU A 172 -3.19 26.42 20.39
C LEU A 172 -2.11 27.38 20.90
N LYS A 173 -1.63 28.29 20.05
CA LYS A 173 -0.80 29.39 20.53
C LYS A 173 -1.57 30.06 21.68
N PRO A 174 -1.05 30.10 22.90
CA PRO A 174 -1.69 30.89 23.94
C PRO A 174 -1.81 32.31 23.39
N LYS A 175 -2.98 32.94 23.56
CA LYS A 175 -3.12 34.37 23.30
C LYS A 175 -1.94 35.02 23.99
N LYS A 176 -1.10 35.75 23.24
CA LYS A 176 -0.19 36.70 23.87
C LYS A 176 -1.10 37.58 24.72
N LEU A 177 -1.02 37.47 26.04
CA LEU A 177 -1.46 38.55 26.91
C LEU A 177 -0.57 39.71 26.50
N SER A 178 -1.10 40.61 25.67
CA SER A 178 -0.43 41.87 25.41
C SER A 178 -0.25 42.54 26.76
N THR A 179 0.96 42.98 27.04
CA THR A 179 1.34 43.75 28.22
C THR A 179 0.71 45.14 28.25
N GLU A 180 -0.40 45.37 27.56
CA GLU A 180 -1.16 46.62 27.54
C GLU A 180 -2.31 46.60 28.55
N SER A 181 -2.68 45.44 29.11
CA SER A 181 -3.76 45.36 30.10
C SER A 181 -3.34 45.72 31.54
N ILE A 182 -2.17 46.34 31.75
CA ILE A 182 -1.77 46.91 33.05
C ILE A 182 -1.70 48.45 33.01
N GLU A 183 -1.64 49.09 31.83
CA GLU A 183 -1.56 50.56 31.76
C GLU A 183 -2.80 51.28 31.21
N GLU A 184 -3.81 50.59 30.66
CA GLU A 184 -5.08 51.23 30.25
C GLU A 184 -6.22 51.11 31.28
N SER A 185 -5.92 51.30 32.58
CA SER A 185 -6.95 51.58 33.60
C SER A 185 -7.25 53.06 33.79
N GLN A 186 -6.67 53.95 32.99
CA GLN A 186 -7.07 55.36 32.96
C GLN A 186 -7.15 55.82 31.51
N GLU A 187 -8.31 56.38 31.15
CA GLU A 187 -8.58 57.11 29.91
C GLU A 187 -8.84 56.30 28.62
N LYS A 188 -10.05 55.76 28.47
CA LYS A 188 -11.07 56.31 27.55
C LYS A 188 -12.25 55.35 27.35
N ARG A 189 -13.31 55.60 28.13
CA ARG A 189 -14.67 55.47 27.60
C ARG A 189 -14.79 56.40 26.39
N LYS A 190 -14.90 55.85 25.17
CA LYS A 190 -15.90 56.20 24.14
C LYS A 190 -15.52 55.68 22.74
N GLN A 191 -16.46 54.90 22.19
CA GLN A 191 -16.87 54.83 20.77
C GLN A 191 -16.21 53.85 19.79
N LYS A 192 -17.12 53.07 19.16
CA LYS A 192 -17.14 52.41 17.83
C LYS A 192 -16.35 51.10 17.70
N GLU A 193 -17.02 49.95 17.63
CA GLU A 193 -17.60 49.32 16.41
C GLU A 193 -16.57 49.16 15.28
N GLU A 194 -16.12 47.92 15.04
CA GLU A 194 -15.88 47.30 13.72
C GLU A 194 -15.24 45.90 13.82
N GLY A 195 -15.80 44.93 13.09
CA GLY A 195 -15.01 43.87 12.43
C GLY A 195 -15.00 42.45 13.05
N PRO A 196 -15.14 41.39 12.22
CA PRO A 196 -15.14 40.00 12.68
C PRO A 196 -13.74 39.56 13.12
N SER A 197 -13.70 38.64 14.09
CA SER A 197 -12.45 38.12 14.68
C SER A 197 -11.44 37.66 13.63
N PRO A 198 -10.15 37.98 13.75
CA PRO A 198 -9.15 37.51 12.81
C PRO A 198 -9.02 35.98 12.95
N ASN A 199 -9.12 35.29 11.81
CA ASN A 199 -8.92 33.86 11.66
C ASN A 199 -7.73 33.38 12.49
N LYS A 200 -8.01 32.52 13.48
CA LYS A 200 -6.98 31.79 14.22
C LYS A 200 -6.25 30.88 13.22
N SER A 201 -5.08 31.28 12.76
CA SER A 201 -4.22 30.40 11.96
C SER A 201 -3.73 29.26 12.85
N ILE A 202 -4.33 28.09 12.68
CA ILE A 202 -3.93 26.86 13.34
C ILE A 202 -2.61 26.42 12.69
N LYS A 203 -1.50 26.50 13.42
CA LYS A 203 -0.25 25.84 13.02
C LYS A 203 -0.28 24.39 13.50
N ILE A 204 -0.40 23.48 12.56
CA ILE A 204 -0.26 22.04 12.77
C ILE A 204 1.23 21.72 12.71
N SER A 205 1.76 21.06 13.74
CA SER A 205 3.13 20.54 13.73
C SER A 205 3.12 19.07 14.14
N ILE A 206 3.76 18.22 13.34
CA ILE A 206 3.93 16.80 13.63
C ILE A 206 5.06 16.65 14.66
N LYS A 207 4.87 15.84 15.71
CA LYS A 207 5.98 15.48 16.60
C LYS A 207 6.93 14.57 15.83
N GLU A 208 8.14 15.05 15.56
CA GLU A 208 9.20 14.20 15.03
C GLU A 208 9.51 13.07 16.03
N TYR A 209 9.36 11.84 15.55
CA TYR A 209 9.84 10.64 16.22
C TYR A 209 11.37 10.70 16.20
N LYS A 210 11.99 11.02 17.34
CA LYS A 210 13.45 10.92 17.51
C LYS A 210 13.85 9.45 17.59
N ASP A 211 13.94 8.81 16.42
CA ASP A 211 14.94 7.80 16.04
C ASP A 211 14.56 7.08 14.73
N GLY A 212 14.38 7.87 13.67
CA GLY A 212 14.27 7.35 12.31
C GLY A 212 14.20 8.50 11.32
N LYS A 213 15.33 8.82 10.68
CA LYS A 213 15.37 9.82 9.60
C LYS A 213 14.44 9.38 8.46
N ILE A 214 13.25 9.96 8.38
CA ILE A 214 12.48 10.02 7.16
C ILE A 214 12.48 11.49 6.73
N ASN A 215 13.22 11.78 5.68
CA ASN A 215 13.28 13.10 5.08
C ASN A 215 12.08 13.21 4.13
N ILE A 216 10.99 13.85 4.57
CA ILE A 216 9.85 14.22 3.73
C ILE A 216 9.87 15.75 3.59
N ASN A 217 10.88 16.23 2.87
CA ASN A 217 10.95 17.56 2.28
C ASN A 217 10.92 17.26 0.77
N GLU A 218 10.03 17.72 -0.08
CA GLU A 218 9.14 18.89 -0.11
C GLU A 218 7.93 18.50 -0.97
N ASP A 219 6.71 18.79 -0.50
CA ASP A 219 5.56 19.06 -1.38
C ASP A 219 4.51 19.74 -0.50
N SER A 220 4.74 21.03 -0.25
CA SER A 220 3.75 21.91 0.36
C SER A 220 2.71 22.28 -0.69
N PHE A 221 1.49 21.75 -0.56
CA PHE A 221 0.34 22.28 -1.28
C PHE A 221 -0.20 23.50 -0.54
N GLU A 222 0.01 24.69 -1.11
CA GLU A 222 -0.73 25.89 -0.75
C GLU A 222 -2.14 25.76 -1.33
N ILE A 223 -3.16 25.71 -0.47
CA ILE A 223 -4.55 25.87 -0.87
C ILE A 223 -4.83 27.37 -0.82
N GLU A 224 -4.72 28.04 -1.97
CA GLU A 224 -5.24 29.40 -2.13
C GLU A 224 -6.77 29.34 -2.10
N ASN A 225 -7.35 29.88 -1.03
CA ASN A 225 -8.77 30.23 -1.00
C ASN A 225 -8.94 31.54 -1.80
N GLU A 226 -9.11 31.44 -3.12
CA GLU A 226 -9.66 32.55 -3.90
C GLU A 226 -11.18 32.49 -3.85
N GLY A 227 -11.72 33.08 -2.78
CA GLY A 227 -13.10 33.50 -2.71
C GLY A 227 -13.14 34.99 -2.38
N LYS A 228 -13.17 35.84 -3.42
CA LYS A 228 -13.84 37.14 -3.35
C LYS A 228 -14.48 37.47 -4.69
N GLU A 229 -15.81 37.42 -4.67
CA GLU A 229 -16.69 38.27 -5.45
C GLU A 229 -16.16 39.72 -5.49
N GLU A 230 -16.20 40.36 -6.65
CA GLU A 230 -16.77 41.70 -6.79
C GLU A 230 -17.40 41.83 -8.20
N ASP A 231 -18.71 41.65 -8.27
CA ASP A 231 -19.55 42.37 -9.24
C ASP A 231 -19.58 43.85 -8.85
N LYS A 232 -19.37 44.76 -9.82
CA LYS A 232 -20.12 46.04 -9.94
C LYS A 232 -19.76 46.85 -11.19
N ILE A 233 -20.81 46.99 -12.02
CA ILE A 233 -21.15 48.04 -13.01
C ILE A 233 -20.38 48.03 -14.34
#